data_AF-A0A950XE12-F1
#
_entry.id   AF-A0A950XE12-F1
#
_cell.length_a   1.000
_cell.length_b   1.000
_cell.length_c   1.000
_cell.angle_alpha   90.00
_cell.angle_beta   90.00
_cell.angle_gamma   90.00
#
_symmetry.space_group_name_H-M   'P 1'
#
loop_
_entity.id
_entity.type
_entity.pdbx_description
1 polymer ?
#
loop_
_entity_poly.entity_id
_entity_poly.type
_entity_poly.pdbx_seq_one_letter_code
_entity_poly.pdbx_strand_id
1 'polypeptide(L)'
;MLFGGKRRLRGPHAVATLRDVVEVLAIVAAGIWAFYVFAYENRIKPAMASPDVDVKASMTRLSERNGLVAVGLHLQMHNVSTVQARFLGLAVNVYGERILASRSPQREGATTSRYNFRGFFRAQPRVPVYGYAYVTNLGNPSSTQGTNLDPGDTIENDYTFYVPKGRFDLLLLGVQFP
;
A
#
# COMPACT_ATOMS: atom_id res chain seq x y z
N MET A 1 -32.25 12.96 86.88
CA MET A 1 -30.89 13.35 86.43
C MET A 1 -30.65 12.73 85.06
N LEU A 2 -30.27 13.57 84.10
CA LEU A 2 -30.00 13.26 82.69
C LEU A 2 -28.80 12.33 82.52
N PHE A 3 -28.83 11.42 81.53
CA PHE A 3 -27.71 11.23 80.61
C PHE A 3 -28.24 10.76 79.25
N GLY A 4 -28.24 11.69 78.30
CA GLY A 4 -28.66 11.49 76.91
C GLY A 4 -27.67 10.61 76.16
N GLY A 5 -28.19 9.59 75.50
CA GLY A 5 -27.46 8.77 74.56
C GLY A 5 -27.01 9.60 73.35
N LYS A 6 -25.70 9.69 73.15
CA LYS A 6 -25.10 10.17 71.90
C LYS A 6 -25.36 9.13 70.79
N ARG A 7 -26.50 9.23 70.11
CA ARG A 7 -26.79 8.48 68.88
C ARG A 7 -25.77 8.90 67.80
N ARG A 8 -24.96 7.94 67.36
CA ARG A 8 -24.01 8.07 66.25
C ARG A 8 -24.77 8.18 64.93
N LEU A 9 -25.10 9.41 64.51
CA LEU A 9 -25.54 9.72 63.15
C LEU A 9 -24.29 9.98 62.27
N ARG A 10 -23.61 8.92 61.82
CA ARG A 10 -22.48 9.01 60.86
C ARG A 10 -22.52 8.00 59.72
N GLY A 11 -23.52 7.11 59.66
CA GLY A 11 -23.61 6.02 58.69
C GLY A 11 -24.20 6.35 57.31
N PRO A 12 -25.31 7.12 57.19
CA PRO A 12 -25.99 7.29 55.90
C PRO A 12 -25.34 8.35 55.00
N HIS A 13 -24.87 9.46 55.58
CA HIS A 13 -24.28 10.56 54.82
C HIS A 13 -22.90 10.21 54.24
N ALA A 14 -22.07 9.49 54.99
CA ALA A 14 -20.75 9.07 54.50
C ALA A 14 -20.85 8.10 53.31
N VAL A 15 -21.83 7.19 53.33
CA VAL A 15 -22.09 6.24 52.23
C VAL A 15 -22.64 6.97 51.01
N ALA A 16 -23.55 7.94 51.20
CA ALA A 16 -24.06 8.77 50.11
C ALA A 16 -22.93 9.59 49.45
N THR A 17 -22.08 10.27 50.25
CA THR A 17 -20.94 11.04 49.73
C THR A 17 -19.94 10.14 49.00
N LEU A 18 -19.65 8.94 49.51
CA LEU A 18 -18.75 8.01 48.84
C LEU A 18 -19.31 7.55 47.48
N ARG A 19 -20.62 7.27 47.42
CA ARG A 19 -21.31 6.91 46.18
C ARG A 19 -21.22 8.03 45.15
N ASP A 20 -21.51 9.27 45.55
CA ASP A 20 -21.47 10.43 44.66
C ASP A 20 -20.06 10.64 44.10
N VAL A 21 -19.02 10.48 44.93
CA VAL A 21 -17.62 10.57 44.49
C VAL A 21 -17.28 9.46 43.49
N VAL A 22 -17.69 8.21 43.76
CA VAL A 22 -17.47 7.09 42.84
C VAL A 22 -18.20 7.32 41.52
N GLU A 23 -19.42 7.84 41.55
CA GLU A 23 -20.20 8.16 40.37
C GLU A 23 -19.54 9.24 39.52
N VAL A 24 -19.08 10.32 40.15
CA VAL A 24 -18.31 11.38 39.46
C VAL A 24 -17.02 10.83 38.85
N LEU A 25 -16.27 10.00 39.60
CA LEU A 25 -15.05 9.37 39.09
C LEU A 25 -15.34 8.43 37.92
N ALA A 26 -16.44 7.68 37.97
CA ALA A 26 -16.86 6.80 36.89
C ALA A 26 -17.21 7.60 35.62
N ILE A 27 -17.93 8.72 35.75
CA ILE A 27 -18.27 9.60 34.62
C ILE A 27 -17.00 10.22 34.02
N VAL A 28 -16.08 10.71 34.86
CA VAL A 28 -14.80 11.28 34.40
C VAL A 28 -13.96 10.21 33.69
N ALA A 29 -13.85 9.01 34.27
CA ALA A 29 -13.12 7.90 33.67
C ALA A 29 -13.74 7.48 32.33
N ALA A 30 -15.07 7.39 32.24
CA ALA A 30 -15.78 7.11 30.99
C ALA A 30 -15.53 8.21 29.94
N GLY A 31 -15.52 9.48 30.34
CA GLY A 31 -15.21 10.61 29.46
C GLY A 31 -13.77 10.55 28.92
N ILE A 32 -12.79 10.28 29.78
CA ILE A 32 -11.38 10.12 29.38
C ILE A 32 -11.22 8.92 28.44
N TRP A 33 -11.88 7.79 28.74
CA TRP A 33 -11.84 6.60 27.89
C TRP A 33 -12.45 6.86 26.52
N ALA A 34 -13.64 7.45 26.47
CA ALA A 34 -14.29 7.82 25.22
C ALA A 34 -13.41 8.77 24.42
N PHE A 35 -12.81 9.77 25.06
CA PHE A 35 -11.87 10.68 24.40
C PHE A 35 -10.64 9.93 23.85
N TYR A 36 -10.04 9.02 24.63
CA TYR A 36 -8.92 8.20 24.18
C TYR A 36 -9.29 7.39 22.93
N VAL A 37 -10.41 6.66 22.94
CA VAL A 37 -10.83 5.85 21.79
C VAL A 37 -11.14 6.74 20.57
N PHE A 38 -11.95 7.79 20.72
CA PHE A 38 -12.33 8.63 19.60
C PHE A 38 -11.19 9.48 19.03
N ALA A 39 -10.36 10.07 19.90
CA ALA A 39 -9.28 10.94 19.45
C ALA A 39 -8.04 10.13 19.06
N TYR A 40 -7.56 9.25 19.94
CA TYR A 40 -6.30 8.57 19.71
C TYR A 40 -6.46 7.38 18.76
N GLU A 41 -7.37 6.47 19.06
CA GLU A 41 -7.51 5.21 18.30
C GLU A 41 -8.14 5.42 16.93
N ASN A 42 -9.18 6.26 16.85
CA ASN A 42 -9.92 6.45 15.60
C ASN A 42 -9.40 7.61 14.73
N ARG A 43 -8.58 8.52 15.27
CA ARG A 43 -8.15 9.73 14.53
C ARG A 43 -6.64 9.89 14.44
N ILE A 44 -5.91 9.76 15.54
CA ILE A 44 -4.45 9.98 15.55
C ILE A 44 -3.67 8.77 15.05
N LYS A 45 -3.93 7.55 15.55
CA LYS A 45 -3.24 6.33 15.09
C LYS A 45 -3.41 6.12 13.58
N PRO A 46 -4.62 6.25 12.98
CA PRO A 46 -4.79 6.04 11.55
C PRO A 46 -4.10 7.13 10.73
N ALA A 47 -4.09 8.39 11.18
CA ALA A 47 -3.39 9.47 10.47
C ALA A 47 -1.87 9.26 10.37
N MET A 48 -1.29 8.40 11.21
CA MET A 48 0.13 8.07 11.24
C MET A 48 0.45 6.72 10.61
N ALA A 49 -0.58 5.94 10.21
CA ALA A 49 -0.36 4.69 9.51
C ALA A 49 0.11 4.98 8.08
N SER A 50 1.15 4.27 7.64
CA SER A 50 1.62 4.38 6.26
C SER A 50 0.62 3.71 5.32
N PRO A 51 0.26 4.35 4.18
CA PRO A 51 -0.52 3.68 3.16
C PRO A 51 0.27 2.49 2.60
N ASP A 52 -0.44 1.39 2.35
CA ASP A 52 0.13 0.18 1.76
C ASP A 52 -0.76 -0.28 0.60
N VAL A 53 -0.13 -0.53 -0.54
CA VAL A 53 -0.80 -0.82 -1.80
C VAL A 53 -0.16 -2.05 -2.41
N ASP A 54 -0.97 -3.07 -2.60
CA ASP A 54 -0.60 -4.28 -3.33
C ASP A 54 -0.74 -4.02 -4.83
N VAL A 55 0.32 -4.31 -5.59
CA VAL A 55 0.38 -4.07 -7.03
C VAL A 55 0.59 -5.39 -7.74
N LYS A 56 -0.42 -5.81 -8.50
CA LYS A 56 -0.38 -7.02 -9.32
C LYS A 56 -0.31 -6.63 -10.78
N ALA A 57 0.58 -7.28 -11.51
CA ALA A 57 0.68 -7.08 -12.94
C ALA A 57 0.77 -8.43 -13.64
N SER A 58 0.08 -8.53 -14.77
CA SER A 58 0.16 -9.70 -15.64
C SER A 58 0.30 -9.28 -17.09
N MET A 59 1.09 -10.02 -17.85
CA MET A 59 1.22 -9.83 -19.29
C MET A 59 0.72 -11.08 -20.01
N THR A 60 -0.16 -10.88 -20.97
CA THR A 60 -0.75 -11.96 -21.78
C THR A 60 -0.49 -11.69 -23.25
N ARG A 61 -0.23 -12.77 -24.00
CA ARG A 61 -0.12 -12.69 -25.45
C ARG A 61 -1.52 -12.70 -26.04
N LEU A 62 -1.90 -11.64 -26.75
CA LEU A 62 -3.26 -11.47 -27.28
C LEU A 62 -3.40 -11.99 -28.70
N SER A 63 -2.52 -11.55 -29.60
CA SER A 63 -2.58 -11.93 -31.03
C SER A 63 -1.21 -11.80 -31.69
N GLU A 64 -1.11 -12.33 -32.92
CA GLU A 64 0.06 -12.14 -33.77
C GLU A 64 -0.38 -11.83 -35.19
N ARG A 65 0.15 -10.75 -35.78
CA ARG A 65 -0.12 -10.37 -37.17
C ARG A 65 1.07 -9.61 -37.76
N ASN A 66 1.40 -9.90 -39.01
CA ASN A 66 2.46 -9.20 -39.77
C ASN A 66 3.82 -9.15 -39.03
N GLY A 67 4.19 -10.23 -38.32
CA GLY A 67 5.44 -10.29 -37.56
C GLY A 67 5.45 -9.47 -36.27
N LEU A 68 4.31 -8.94 -35.84
CA LEU A 68 4.11 -8.29 -34.55
C LEU A 68 3.27 -9.17 -33.63
N VAL A 69 3.63 -9.21 -32.36
CA VAL A 69 2.89 -9.88 -31.29
C VAL A 69 2.24 -8.78 -30.44
N ALA A 70 0.92 -8.83 -30.32
CA ALA A 70 0.17 -7.99 -29.40
C ALA A 70 0.27 -8.57 -27.99
N VAL A 71 0.63 -7.74 -27.03
CA VAL A 71 0.74 -8.08 -25.62
C VAL A 71 -0.21 -7.18 -24.83
N GLY A 72 -1.08 -7.80 -24.04
CA GLY A 72 -1.93 -7.13 -23.07
C GLY A 72 -1.23 -7.09 -21.72
N LEU A 73 -1.15 -5.92 -21.11
CA LEU A 73 -0.67 -5.71 -19.75
C LEU A 73 -1.86 -5.30 -18.89
N HIS A 74 -2.20 -6.14 -17.92
CA HIS A 74 -3.21 -5.86 -16.92
C HIS A 74 -2.52 -5.50 -15.60
N LEU A 75 -2.73 -4.28 -15.13
CA LEU A 75 -2.20 -3.75 -13.88
C LEU A 75 -3.34 -3.51 -12.90
N GLN A 76 -3.25 -4.11 -11.73
CA GLN A 76 -4.22 -3.97 -10.64
C GLN A 76 -3.49 -3.39 -9.42
N MET A 77 -4.08 -2.36 -8.82
CA MET A 77 -3.59 -1.72 -7.60
C MET A 77 -4.69 -1.80 -6.55
N HIS A 78 -4.39 -2.40 -5.41
CA HIS A 78 -5.34 -2.61 -4.32
C HIS A 78 -4.81 -1.99 -3.03
N ASN A 79 -5.62 -1.15 -2.39
CA ASN A 79 -5.27 -0.58 -1.10
C ASN A 79 -5.59 -1.58 0.01
N VAL A 80 -4.55 -2.22 0.54
CA VAL A 80 -4.64 -3.20 1.64
C VAL A 80 -4.57 -2.56 3.02
N SER A 81 -4.36 -1.24 3.08
CA SER A 81 -4.25 -0.49 4.33
C SER A 81 -5.59 0.07 4.80
N THR A 82 -5.61 0.54 6.05
CA THR A 82 -6.79 1.19 6.66
C THR A 82 -6.84 2.70 6.37
N VAL A 83 -5.93 3.22 5.55
CA VAL A 83 -5.82 4.65 5.23
C VAL A 83 -5.88 4.87 3.72
N GLN A 84 -6.30 6.05 3.28
CA GLN A 84 -6.32 6.38 1.86
C GLN A 84 -4.89 6.48 1.31
N ALA A 85 -4.63 5.81 0.18
CA ALA A 85 -3.41 5.98 -0.57
C ALA A 85 -3.62 7.05 -1.66
N ARG A 86 -2.64 7.94 -1.82
CA ARG A 86 -2.66 8.99 -2.84
C ARG A 86 -1.42 8.92 -3.71
N PHE A 87 -1.62 8.75 -5.01
CA PHE A 87 -0.56 8.72 -6.00
C PHE A 87 -0.41 10.07 -6.67
N LEU A 88 0.83 10.52 -6.85
CA LEU A 88 1.14 11.75 -7.59
C LEU A 88 1.25 11.47 -9.09
N GLY A 89 1.63 10.26 -9.45
CA GLY A 89 1.69 9.78 -10.81
C GLY A 89 1.88 8.28 -10.85
N LEU A 90 1.98 7.77 -12.07
CA LEU A 90 2.30 6.38 -12.35
C LEU A 90 3.18 6.36 -13.57
N ALA A 91 4.27 5.59 -13.52
CA ALA A 91 5.10 5.28 -14.67
C ALA A 91 5.21 3.76 -14.83
N VAL A 92 4.81 3.28 -15.99
CA VAL A 92 4.84 1.88 -16.39
C VAL A 92 5.73 1.75 -17.60
N ASN A 93 6.78 0.94 -17.49
CA ASN A 93 7.71 0.66 -18.57
C ASN A 93 7.81 -0.84 -18.80
N VAL A 94 7.84 -1.26 -20.06
CA VAL A 94 8.14 -2.63 -20.44
C VAL A 94 9.43 -2.64 -21.24
N TYR A 95 10.32 -3.54 -20.87
CA TYR A 95 11.62 -3.73 -21.50
C TYR A 95 11.69 -5.11 -22.14
N GLY A 96 12.16 -5.16 -23.38
CA GLY A 96 12.54 -6.40 -24.04
C GLY A 96 13.99 -6.76 -23.69
N GLU A 97 14.22 -8.03 -23.38
CA GLU A 97 15.55 -8.59 -23.15
C GLU A 97 15.76 -9.82 -24.02
N ARG A 98 16.97 -9.96 -24.54
CA ARG A 98 17.38 -11.10 -25.35
C ARG A 98 18.46 -11.88 -24.62
N ILE A 99 18.32 -13.20 -24.59
CA ILE A 99 19.25 -14.12 -23.96
C ILE A 99 20.01 -14.84 -25.08
N LEU A 100 21.33 -14.62 -25.12
CA LEU A 100 22.21 -15.31 -26.06
C LEU A 100 22.96 -16.42 -25.35
N ALA A 101 23.12 -17.57 -26.01
CA ALA A 101 24.04 -18.59 -25.54
C ALA A 101 25.47 -18.03 -25.54
N SER A 102 26.12 -18.10 -24.39
CA SER A 102 27.53 -17.75 -24.20
C SER A 102 28.37 -19.01 -24.23
N ARG A 103 29.43 -19.00 -25.05
CA ARG A 103 30.40 -20.11 -25.15
C ARG A 103 31.32 -20.21 -23.92
N SER A 104 31.32 -19.19 -23.08
CA SER A 104 32.08 -19.13 -21.83
C SER A 104 31.17 -18.74 -20.67
N PRO A 105 31.32 -19.36 -19.49
CA PRO A 105 30.57 -18.95 -18.31
C PRO A 105 30.86 -17.48 -18.01
N GLN A 106 29.81 -16.68 -17.86
CA GLN A 106 29.95 -15.28 -17.51
C GLN A 106 30.38 -15.20 -16.03
N ARG A 107 31.49 -14.49 -15.75
CA ARG A 107 31.86 -14.14 -14.37
C ARG A 107 30.95 -13.00 -13.92
N GLU A 108 30.10 -13.25 -12.93
CA GLU A 108 29.36 -12.19 -12.25
C GLU A 108 30.35 -11.34 -11.43
N GLY A 109 30.22 -10.01 -11.49
CA GLY A 109 31.02 -9.11 -10.67
C GLY A 109 30.71 -9.37 -9.20
N ALA A 110 31.74 -9.48 -8.36
CA ALA A 110 31.64 -9.82 -6.95
C ALA A 110 30.71 -8.86 -6.20
N THR A 111 29.46 -9.25 -6.04
CA THR A 111 28.50 -8.64 -5.11
C THR A 111 28.01 -9.75 -4.19
N THR A 112 27.98 -9.43 -2.91
CA THR A 112 28.08 -10.37 -1.80
C THR A 112 26.89 -11.33 -1.72
N SER A 113 27.21 -12.62 -1.47
CA SER A 113 26.32 -13.63 -0.86
C SER A 113 25.15 -14.19 -1.69
N ARG A 114 25.32 -14.55 -2.98
CA ARG A 114 24.42 -15.50 -3.66
C ARG A 114 25.15 -16.47 -4.58
N TYR A 115 24.65 -17.71 -4.64
CA TYR A 115 25.23 -18.82 -5.37
C TYR A 115 25.36 -18.52 -6.88
N ASN A 116 26.59 -18.54 -7.38
CA ASN A 116 26.92 -18.29 -8.78
C ASN A 116 26.54 -19.51 -9.65
N PHE A 117 25.54 -19.36 -10.50
CA PHE A 117 25.35 -20.29 -11.62
C PHE A 117 26.37 -19.95 -12.72
N ARG A 118 27.13 -20.96 -13.18
CA ARG A 118 27.93 -20.85 -14.42
C ARG A 118 26.98 -20.86 -15.61
N GLY A 119 26.30 -19.75 -15.85
CA GLY A 119 25.39 -19.61 -16.98
C GLY A 119 26.15 -19.59 -18.30
N PHE A 120 25.84 -20.52 -19.20
CA PHE A 120 26.21 -20.45 -20.62
C PHE A 120 25.30 -19.50 -21.39
N PHE A 121 24.82 -18.43 -20.75
CA PHE A 121 23.88 -17.49 -21.31
C PHE A 121 24.24 -16.08 -20.87
N ARG A 122 24.10 -15.12 -21.79
CA ARG A 122 24.32 -13.70 -21.57
C ARG A 122 23.07 -12.94 -21.98
N ALA A 123 22.53 -12.17 -21.04
CA ALA A 123 21.50 -11.19 -21.36
C ALA A 123 22.10 -10.00 -22.12
N GLN A 124 21.45 -9.60 -23.20
CA GLN A 124 21.73 -8.34 -23.89
C GLN A 124 21.17 -7.16 -23.10
N PRO A 125 21.67 -5.93 -23.31
CA PRO A 125 21.09 -4.73 -22.70
C PRO A 125 19.58 -4.64 -22.96
N ARG A 126 18.83 -4.31 -21.92
CA ARG A 126 17.38 -4.12 -21.97
C ARG A 126 17.02 -2.98 -22.93
N VAL A 127 16.01 -3.19 -23.77
CA VAL A 127 15.51 -2.20 -24.72
C VAL A 127 14.07 -1.84 -24.34
N PRO A 128 13.71 -0.56 -24.17
CA PRO A 128 12.32 -0.18 -23.91
C PRO A 128 11.44 -0.55 -25.11
N VAL A 129 10.34 -1.26 -24.85
CA VAL A 129 9.35 -1.64 -25.87
C VAL A 129 8.01 -0.94 -25.68
N TYR A 130 7.70 -0.53 -24.46
CA TYR A 130 6.52 0.25 -24.13
C TYR A 130 6.81 1.14 -22.92
N GLY A 131 6.22 2.32 -22.90
CA GLY A 131 6.31 3.25 -21.79
C GLY A 131 5.06 4.11 -21.73
N TYR A 132 4.46 4.19 -20.55
CA TYR A 132 3.34 5.06 -20.26
C TYR A 132 3.58 5.72 -18.90
N ALA A 133 3.43 7.03 -18.84
CA ALA A 133 3.52 7.74 -17.58
C ALA A 133 2.53 8.91 -17.55
N TYR A 134 1.97 9.15 -16.37
CA TYR A 134 1.23 10.37 -16.09
C TYR A 134 1.61 10.91 -14.72
N VAL A 135 1.50 12.23 -14.59
CA VAL A 135 1.58 12.94 -13.33
C VAL A 135 0.29 13.72 -13.20
N THR A 136 -0.30 13.70 -12.02
CA THR A 136 -1.51 14.45 -11.74
C THR A 136 -1.15 15.84 -11.28
N ASN A 137 -1.88 16.82 -11.81
CA ASN A 137 -1.76 18.20 -11.33
C ASN A 137 -2.26 18.25 -9.89
N LEU A 138 -1.32 18.30 -8.95
CA LEU A 138 -1.46 18.41 -7.49
C LEU A 138 -2.43 19.51 -6.99
N GLY A 139 -3.02 20.32 -7.87
CA GLY A 139 -3.86 21.48 -7.54
C GLY A 139 -5.28 21.50 -8.10
N ASN A 140 -5.70 20.57 -8.98
CA ASN A 140 -7.08 20.56 -9.48
C ASN A 140 -7.89 19.37 -8.89
N PRO A 141 -8.77 19.61 -7.91
CA PRO A 141 -9.57 18.56 -7.27
C PRO A 141 -10.56 17.88 -8.23
N SER A 142 -10.87 18.50 -9.38
CA SER A 142 -11.72 17.90 -10.41
C SER A 142 -11.00 16.91 -11.33
N SER A 143 -9.66 16.89 -11.35
CA SER A 143 -8.85 15.97 -12.17
C SER A 143 -8.17 14.86 -11.38
N THR A 144 -8.35 14.81 -10.06
CA THR A 144 -7.75 13.81 -9.14
C THR A 144 -8.57 12.53 -9.01
N GLN A 145 -9.60 12.32 -9.84
CA GLN A 145 -10.50 11.15 -9.74
C GLN A 145 -9.86 9.78 -10.04
N GLY A 146 -8.54 9.70 -10.28
CA GLY A 146 -7.82 8.43 -10.46
C GLY A 146 -6.56 8.30 -9.61
N THR A 147 -6.38 9.18 -8.61
CA THR A 147 -5.15 9.21 -7.77
C THR A 147 -5.37 8.79 -6.33
N ASN A 148 -6.61 8.84 -5.88
CA ASN A 148 -6.96 8.44 -4.52
C ASN A 148 -7.49 7.02 -4.58
N LEU A 149 -6.98 6.16 -3.72
CA LEU A 149 -7.40 4.79 -3.56
C LEU A 149 -7.85 4.64 -2.10
N ASP A 150 -9.15 4.59 -1.86
CA ASP A 150 -9.68 4.45 -0.51
C ASP A 150 -9.38 3.05 0.06
N PRO A 151 -9.43 2.86 1.39
CA PRO A 151 -9.21 1.56 2.00
C PRO A 151 -10.09 0.46 1.38
N GLY A 152 -9.48 -0.60 0.86
CA GLY A 152 -10.17 -1.70 0.19
C GLY A 152 -10.51 -1.47 -1.29
N ASP A 153 -10.28 -0.26 -1.83
CA ASP A 153 -10.51 0.00 -3.25
C ASP A 153 -9.50 -0.72 -4.14
N THR A 154 -9.92 -0.94 -5.38
CA THR A 154 -9.09 -1.51 -6.43
C THR A 154 -9.23 -0.67 -7.70
N ILE A 155 -8.09 -0.32 -8.30
CA ILE A 155 -8.01 0.32 -9.62
C ILE A 155 -7.34 -0.65 -10.58
N GLU A 156 -7.93 -0.80 -11.75
CA GLU A 156 -7.44 -1.65 -12.83
C GLU A 156 -7.13 -0.81 -14.08
N ASN A 157 -5.99 -1.09 -14.70
CA ASN A 157 -5.56 -0.47 -15.94
C ASN A 157 -5.11 -1.53 -16.94
N ASP A 158 -5.72 -1.49 -18.12
CA ASP A 158 -5.37 -2.36 -19.24
C ASP A 158 -4.63 -1.58 -20.32
N TYR A 159 -3.46 -2.11 -20.68
CA TYR A 159 -2.64 -1.57 -21.75
C TYR A 159 -2.43 -2.63 -22.83
N THR A 160 -2.38 -2.21 -24.09
CA THR A 160 -2.01 -3.11 -25.19
C THR A 160 -0.88 -2.47 -25.98
N PHE A 161 0.18 -3.24 -26.23
CA PHE A 161 1.32 -2.83 -27.03
C PHE A 161 1.79 -3.96 -27.95
N TYR A 162 2.61 -3.61 -28.94
CA TYR A 162 3.06 -4.54 -29.97
C TYR A 162 4.57 -4.68 -29.95
N VAL A 163 5.06 -5.92 -30.04
CA VAL A 163 6.49 -6.24 -30.09
C VAL A 163 6.82 -7.07 -31.33
N PRO A 164 7.98 -6.86 -31.99
CA PRO A 164 8.38 -7.72 -33.11
C PRO A 164 8.61 -9.16 -32.66
N LYS A 165 8.04 -10.11 -33.41
CA LYS A 165 8.16 -11.55 -33.14
C LYS A 165 9.63 -11.98 -33.15
N GLY A 166 10.05 -12.72 -32.13
CA GLY A 166 11.39 -13.30 -32.04
C GLY A 166 12.53 -12.29 -31.81
N ARG A 167 12.21 -11.01 -31.59
CA ARG A 167 13.22 -9.99 -31.28
C ARG A 167 13.71 -10.06 -29.83
N PHE A 168 12.83 -10.48 -28.93
CA PHE A 168 13.07 -10.57 -27.49
C PHE A 168 12.66 -11.94 -26.99
N ASP A 169 13.41 -12.46 -26.01
CA ASP A 169 13.10 -13.73 -25.35
C ASP A 169 12.27 -13.51 -24.08
N LEU A 170 12.42 -12.34 -23.46
CA LEU A 170 11.73 -11.93 -22.25
C LEU A 170 11.19 -10.51 -22.36
N LEU A 171 10.07 -10.27 -21.67
CA LEU A 171 9.54 -8.95 -21.39
C LEU A 171 9.58 -8.71 -19.88
N LEU A 172 10.13 -7.58 -19.47
CA LEU A 172 10.28 -7.19 -18.07
C LEU A 172 9.45 -5.93 -17.81
N LEU A 173 8.65 -5.96 -16.75
CA LEU A 173 7.86 -4.82 -16.33
C LEU A 173 8.61 -4.02 -15.25
N GLY A 174 8.63 -2.70 -15.41
CA GLY A 174 8.98 -1.75 -14.37
C GLY A 174 7.78 -0.86 -14.05
N VAL A 175 7.34 -0.89 -12.79
CA VAL A 175 6.31 0.03 -12.27
C VAL A 175 6.98 0.97 -11.27
N GLN A 176 6.72 2.27 -11.41
CA GLN A 176 7.29 3.31 -10.59
C GLN A 176 6.19 4.30 -10.16
N PHE A 177 6.23 4.67 -8.88
CA PHE A 177 5.37 5.68 -8.28
C PHE A 177 6.27 6.86 -7.88
N PRO A 178 6.19 8.00 -8.59
CA PRO A 178 6.92 9.21 -8.25
C PRO A 178 6.32 9.94 -7.03
#